data_AF-A0A178ZH67-F1
#
_entry.id   AF-A0A178ZH67-F1
#
_cell.length_a   1.000
_cell.length_b   1.000
_cell.length_c   1.000
_cell.angle_alpha   90.00
_cell.angle_beta   90.00
_cell.angle_gamma   90.00
#
_symmetry.space_group_name_H-M   'P 1'
#
loop_
_entity.id
_entity.type
_entity.pdbx_description
1 polymer ?
#
loop_
_entity_poly.entity_id
_entity_poly.type
_entity_poly.pdbx_seq_one_letter_code
_entity_poly.pdbx_strand_id
1 'polypeptide(L)'
;MLLLFAPTILATSVYAVNNGLARTPQMGWNNWNSLGCDVSQSLLLETSKVLLDSGLKDVGYRYVVLDDCWSDGRDAGGYLRHDAKKFPDGMKWIAGQLHDMGLLFGMYSSAGEMTCARYEGSLDNEEKDADIWASWDVDYLKYDNCYHRGRFGYPEISFNRYNKMAKALNATGRPILYSLCSWGEDYVHTWGMSIANSWRVSGDIYDHFNRPDALCACDDPRDPHCVAPGTHCSVMNIINKVAPYVDRGQFGGWNDLDMLEVGQGGMTDEEYKAHFSMWAALKSPLLIGTDIRKLSPEALTILNNPAVIAVSQDPLGKSVAQIFHDREVKKDRYGQGEIQIWSGPLWLHDQVVIFLNAADEGLEMTTTLNDIFLHEGPEGSAPQTMEEYDIYDLWADRMDDSTAKQILNGKAQHKSSWYNATQTPYKEGLAKADLRLLGKRVGSIGPKHDVLRAHVPRHGIRMFRLRNLSGGSPRYATTKDEL
;
A
#
# COMPACT_ATOMS: atom_id res chain seq x y z
N MET A 1 -7.50 -61.01 10.12
CA MET A 1 -7.90 -60.00 9.11
C MET A 1 -8.87 -59.05 9.81
N LEU A 2 -8.34 -58.00 10.45
CA LEU A 2 -9.13 -56.90 11.03
C LEU A 2 -8.64 -55.61 10.36
N LEU A 3 -9.49 -55.00 9.54
CA LEU A 3 -9.27 -53.70 8.92
C LEU A 3 -9.64 -52.61 9.93
N LEU A 4 -8.65 -51.87 10.42
CA LEU A 4 -8.84 -50.61 11.13
C LEU A 4 -9.02 -49.50 10.09
N PHE A 5 -10.20 -48.88 10.06
CA PHE A 5 -10.42 -47.61 9.38
C PHE A 5 -9.89 -46.48 10.28
N ALA A 6 -8.85 -45.79 9.83
CA ALA A 6 -8.41 -44.53 10.43
C ALA A 6 -9.26 -43.38 9.83
N PRO A 7 -9.74 -42.42 10.63
CA PRO A 7 -10.40 -41.24 10.07
C PRO A 7 -9.34 -40.29 9.51
N THR A 8 -9.39 -40.04 8.21
CA THR A 8 -8.68 -38.95 7.55
C THR A 8 -9.20 -37.61 8.09
N ILE A 9 -8.36 -36.90 8.84
CA ILE A 9 -8.56 -35.50 9.18
C ILE A 9 -8.40 -34.71 7.86
N LEU A 10 -9.51 -34.23 7.31
CA LEU A 10 -9.50 -33.20 6.28
C LEU A 10 -9.00 -31.91 6.96
N ALA A 11 -7.73 -31.59 6.75
CA ALA A 11 -7.19 -30.29 7.11
C ALA A 11 -7.92 -29.23 6.27
N THR A 12 -8.80 -28.46 6.89
CA THR A 12 -9.37 -27.25 6.31
C THR A 12 -8.25 -26.23 6.17
N SER A 13 -7.65 -26.15 4.98
CA SER A 13 -6.84 -25.00 4.59
C SER A 13 -7.74 -23.77 4.63
N VAL A 14 -7.42 -22.80 5.49
CA VAL A 14 -8.02 -21.47 5.43
C VAL A 14 -7.48 -20.83 4.16
N TYR A 15 -8.27 -20.83 3.09
CA TYR A 15 -7.98 -20.03 1.91
C TYR A 15 -8.25 -18.56 2.29
N ALA A 16 -7.29 -17.66 2.03
CA ALA A 16 -7.54 -16.22 1.98
C ALA A 16 -8.68 -15.90 1.00
N VAL A 17 -9.22 -14.68 0.98
CA VAL A 17 -10.11 -14.26 -0.11
C VAL A 17 -9.40 -14.45 -1.44
N ASN A 18 -9.77 -15.52 -2.12
CA ASN A 18 -9.32 -15.83 -3.45
C ASN A 18 -10.41 -15.40 -4.43
N ASN A 19 -10.81 -14.12 -4.37
CA ASN A 19 -11.64 -13.51 -5.41
C ASN A 19 -10.82 -13.19 -6.68
N GLY A 20 -9.54 -13.58 -6.71
CA GLY A 20 -8.63 -13.40 -7.84
C GLY A 20 -8.01 -12.02 -7.97
N LEU A 21 -8.38 -11.07 -7.11
CA LEU A 21 -7.92 -9.68 -7.15
C LEU A 21 -6.76 -9.44 -6.16
N ALA A 22 -6.17 -8.23 -6.24
CA ALA A 22 -5.06 -7.78 -5.38
C ALA A 22 -3.92 -8.80 -5.24
N ARG A 23 -3.57 -9.51 -6.33
CA ARG A 23 -2.40 -10.40 -6.36
C ARG A 23 -1.10 -9.65 -6.02
N THR A 24 -1.06 -8.37 -6.31
CA THR A 24 -0.12 -7.40 -5.74
C THR A 24 -0.93 -6.28 -5.08
N PRO A 25 -0.32 -5.48 -4.18
CA PRO A 25 -1.00 -4.34 -3.58
C PRO A 25 -1.56 -3.41 -4.66
N GLN A 26 -2.80 -2.96 -4.49
CA GLN A 26 -3.45 -2.09 -5.47
C GLN A 26 -2.74 -0.72 -5.55
N MET A 27 -2.82 -0.11 -6.73
CA MET A 27 -2.28 1.22 -6.97
C MET A 27 -3.32 2.11 -7.66
N GLY A 28 -3.39 3.37 -7.25
CA GLY A 28 -4.42 4.27 -7.75
C GLY A 28 -4.34 5.68 -7.17
N TRP A 29 -5.45 6.38 -7.26
CA TRP A 29 -5.64 7.71 -6.70
C TRP A 29 -6.98 7.76 -5.97
N ASN A 30 -7.00 8.49 -4.86
CA ASN A 30 -8.20 8.79 -4.10
C ASN A 30 -8.24 10.31 -3.84
N ASN A 31 -9.43 10.89 -3.96
CA ASN A 31 -9.63 12.34 -3.90
C ASN A 31 -9.59 12.94 -2.48
N TRP A 32 -9.76 12.12 -1.43
CA TRP A 32 -10.14 12.60 -0.10
C TRP A 32 -9.15 13.59 0.51
N ASN A 33 -7.86 13.24 0.62
CA ASN A 33 -6.89 14.04 1.39
C ASN A 33 -6.72 15.47 0.85
N SER A 34 -6.93 15.69 -0.45
CA SER A 34 -6.73 17.00 -1.08
C SER A 34 -8.02 17.74 -1.41
N LEU A 35 -9.15 17.03 -1.55
CA LEU A 35 -10.39 17.62 -2.08
C LEU A 35 -11.61 17.43 -1.15
N GLY A 36 -11.58 16.48 -0.22
CA GLY A 36 -12.69 16.20 0.69
C GLY A 36 -14.02 16.03 -0.06
N CYS A 37 -15.06 16.76 0.35
CA CYS A 37 -16.38 16.68 -0.29
C CYS A 37 -16.53 17.48 -1.61
N ASP A 38 -15.51 18.23 -2.04
CA ASP A 38 -15.53 19.03 -3.28
C ASP A 38 -15.27 18.12 -4.50
N VAL A 39 -16.24 17.24 -4.76
CA VAL A 39 -16.17 16.21 -5.80
C VAL A 39 -17.21 16.43 -6.89
N SER A 40 -16.83 16.11 -8.12
CA SER A 40 -17.73 16.15 -9.27
C SER A 40 -17.29 15.18 -10.36
N GLN A 41 -18.19 14.92 -11.31
CA GLN A 41 -17.90 14.15 -12.51
C GLN A 41 -16.75 14.76 -13.32
N SER A 42 -16.74 16.08 -13.54
CA SER A 42 -15.69 16.74 -14.31
C SER A 42 -14.34 16.62 -13.64
N LEU A 43 -14.29 16.82 -12.30
CA LEU A 43 -13.09 16.65 -11.51
C LEU A 43 -12.50 15.25 -11.69
N LEU A 44 -13.32 14.20 -11.53
CA LEU A 44 -12.86 12.82 -11.64
C LEU A 44 -12.25 12.54 -13.02
N LEU A 45 -12.90 12.99 -14.09
CA LEU A 45 -12.42 12.77 -15.45
C LEU A 45 -11.17 13.60 -15.80
N GLU A 46 -11.09 14.84 -15.32
CA GLU A 46 -9.91 15.69 -15.51
C GLU A 46 -8.70 15.12 -14.77
N THR A 47 -8.87 14.73 -13.51
CA THR A 47 -7.82 14.08 -12.73
C THR A 47 -7.40 12.75 -13.36
N SER A 48 -8.34 11.98 -13.89
CA SER A 48 -8.04 10.73 -14.58
C SER A 48 -7.17 10.94 -15.83
N LYS A 49 -7.43 12.00 -16.62
CA LYS A 49 -6.55 12.36 -17.74
C LYS A 49 -5.13 12.67 -17.29
N VAL A 50 -4.95 13.31 -16.13
CA VAL A 50 -3.60 13.56 -15.59
C VAL A 50 -2.87 12.24 -15.27
N LEU A 51 -3.55 11.21 -14.77
CA LEU A 51 -2.92 9.89 -14.57
C LEU A 51 -2.37 9.31 -15.87
N LEU A 52 -3.07 9.51 -16.99
CA LEU A 52 -2.64 9.07 -18.32
C LEU A 52 -1.46 9.93 -18.81
N ASP A 53 -1.65 11.24 -18.85
CA ASP A 53 -0.70 12.19 -19.45
C ASP A 53 0.64 12.24 -18.70
N SER A 54 0.62 11.99 -17.38
CA SER A 54 1.81 11.93 -16.55
C SER A 54 2.55 10.58 -16.59
N GLY A 55 1.97 9.56 -17.21
CA GLY A 55 2.49 8.18 -17.21
C GLY A 55 2.28 7.43 -15.90
N LEU A 56 1.59 8.01 -14.90
CA LEU A 56 1.30 7.32 -13.64
C LEU A 56 0.44 6.06 -13.86
N LYS A 57 -0.54 6.12 -14.77
CA LYS A 57 -1.31 4.93 -15.15
C LYS A 57 -0.38 3.80 -15.63
N ASP A 58 0.63 4.14 -16.43
CA ASP A 58 1.52 3.16 -17.05
C ASP A 58 2.47 2.49 -16.05
N VAL A 59 2.76 3.10 -14.90
CA VAL A 59 3.51 2.44 -13.81
C VAL A 59 2.60 1.70 -12.81
N GLY A 60 1.29 1.76 -12.99
CA GLY A 60 0.34 0.89 -12.29
C GLY A 60 -0.80 1.60 -11.56
N TYR A 61 -0.80 2.93 -11.46
CA TYR A 61 -1.87 3.69 -10.80
C TYR A 61 -3.16 3.65 -11.62
N ARG A 62 -3.99 2.62 -11.41
CA ARG A 62 -5.14 2.30 -12.27
C ARG A 62 -6.49 2.52 -11.60
N TYR A 63 -6.56 2.41 -10.28
CA TYR A 63 -7.81 2.67 -9.55
C TYR A 63 -8.04 4.17 -9.36
N VAL A 64 -9.22 4.65 -9.74
CA VAL A 64 -9.70 6.01 -9.45
C VAL A 64 -10.82 5.88 -8.43
N VAL A 65 -10.51 6.16 -7.16
CA VAL A 65 -11.41 5.94 -6.03
C VAL A 65 -12.14 7.24 -5.68
N LEU A 66 -13.45 7.26 -5.94
CA LEU A 66 -14.36 8.28 -5.45
C LEU A 66 -14.72 7.99 -3.99
N ASP A 67 -14.09 8.75 -3.10
CA ASP A 67 -14.37 8.77 -1.66
C ASP A 67 -15.75 9.37 -1.30
N ASP A 68 -15.94 9.76 -0.04
CA ASP A 68 -17.21 10.21 0.54
C ASP A 68 -17.87 11.40 -0.19
N CYS A 69 -19.08 11.75 0.24
CA CYS A 69 -19.86 12.90 -0.22
C CYS A 69 -20.38 12.82 -1.67
N TRP A 70 -20.48 11.61 -2.24
CA TRP A 70 -20.94 11.40 -3.61
C TRP A 70 -22.47 11.22 -3.77
N SER A 71 -23.17 10.84 -2.70
CA SER A 71 -24.59 10.46 -2.73
C SER A 71 -25.53 11.60 -2.30
N ASP A 72 -26.83 11.48 -2.61
CA ASP A 72 -27.88 12.41 -2.16
C ASP A 72 -29.02 11.76 -1.36
N GLY A 73 -28.80 10.53 -0.90
CA GLY A 73 -29.76 9.75 -0.12
C GLY A 73 -30.14 8.43 -0.78
N ARG A 74 -31.29 7.91 -0.37
CA ARG A 74 -31.90 6.69 -0.92
C ARG A 74 -33.22 6.98 -1.63
N ASP A 75 -33.53 6.21 -2.66
CA ASP A 75 -34.84 6.24 -3.33
C ASP A 75 -35.94 5.56 -2.50
N ALA A 76 -37.17 5.56 -3.01
CA ALA A 76 -38.32 4.93 -2.33
C ALA A 76 -38.18 3.40 -2.17
N GLY A 77 -37.33 2.76 -2.97
CA GLY A 77 -36.97 1.34 -2.84
C GLY A 77 -35.85 1.09 -1.84
N GLY A 78 -35.23 2.15 -1.31
CA GLY A 78 -34.10 2.09 -0.38
C GLY A 78 -32.74 1.94 -1.08
N TYR A 79 -32.64 2.14 -2.39
CA TYR A 79 -31.37 2.09 -3.11
C TYR A 79 -30.64 3.44 -3.04
N LEU A 80 -29.31 3.40 -2.93
CA LEU A 80 -28.47 4.60 -2.96
C LEU A 80 -28.64 5.37 -4.27
N ARG A 81 -28.66 6.69 -4.17
CA ARG A 81 -28.61 7.61 -5.31
C ARG A 81 -27.35 8.45 -5.26
N HIS A 82 -26.76 8.69 -6.43
CA HIS A 82 -25.72 9.69 -6.58
C HIS A 82 -26.33 11.10 -6.56
N ASP A 83 -25.55 12.10 -6.14
CA ASP A 83 -25.93 13.50 -6.30
C ASP A 83 -25.92 13.88 -7.79
N ALA A 84 -27.11 14.08 -8.37
CA ALA A 84 -27.27 14.40 -9.78
C ALA A 84 -26.73 15.78 -10.18
N LYS A 85 -26.42 16.67 -9.23
CA LYS A 85 -25.73 17.95 -9.52
C LYS A 85 -24.23 17.73 -9.65
N LYS A 86 -23.65 16.86 -8.83
CA LYS A 86 -22.22 16.50 -8.89
C LYS A 86 -21.93 15.54 -10.04
N PHE A 87 -22.85 14.62 -10.31
CA PHE A 87 -22.69 13.51 -11.27
C PHE A 87 -23.90 13.42 -12.21
N PRO A 88 -24.09 14.41 -13.11
CA PRO A 88 -25.30 14.52 -13.93
C PRO A 88 -25.55 13.35 -14.88
N ASP A 89 -24.50 12.65 -15.31
CA ASP A 89 -24.63 11.48 -16.19
C ASP A 89 -24.66 10.13 -15.42
N GLY A 90 -24.49 10.19 -14.09
CA GLY A 90 -24.53 9.05 -13.20
C GLY A 90 -23.26 8.19 -13.16
N MET A 91 -23.17 7.35 -12.14
CA MET A 91 -21.96 6.59 -11.81
C MET A 91 -21.61 5.52 -12.85
N LYS A 92 -22.60 4.87 -13.47
CA LYS A 92 -22.37 3.90 -14.55
C LYS A 92 -21.67 4.55 -15.76
N TRP A 93 -22.09 5.77 -16.11
CA TRP A 93 -21.48 6.50 -17.21
C TRP A 93 -20.02 6.84 -16.89
N ILE A 94 -19.75 7.29 -15.66
CA ILE A 94 -18.38 7.57 -15.18
C ILE A 94 -17.51 6.32 -15.24
N ALA A 95 -18.01 5.17 -14.76
CA ALA A 95 -17.30 3.90 -14.84
C ALA A 95 -16.92 3.58 -16.30
N GLY A 96 -17.87 3.72 -17.23
CA GLY A 96 -17.62 3.54 -18.66
C GLY A 96 -16.52 4.46 -19.20
N GLN A 97 -16.53 5.75 -18.83
CA GLN A 97 -15.47 6.69 -19.23
C GLN A 97 -14.10 6.29 -18.68
N LEU A 98 -14.03 5.83 -17.42
CA LEU A 98 -12.78 5.38 -16.81
C LEU A 98 -12.28 4.08 -17.45
N HIS A 99 -13.18 3.14 -17.75
CA HIS A 99 -12.85 1.88 -18.44
C HIS A 99 -12.34 2.14 -19.86
N ASP A 100 -12.93 3.08 -20.60
CA ASP A 100 -12.46 3.50 -21.92
C ASP A 100 -11.03 4.10 -21.85
N MET A 101 -10.67 4.72 -20.71
CA MET A 101 -9.31 5.18 -20.43
C MET A 101 -8.36 4.07 -19.95
N GLY A 102 -8.84 2.84 -19.76
CA GLY A 102 -8.11 1.70 -19.20
C GLY A 102 -7.83 1.79 -17.70
N LEU A 103 -8.58 2.65 -17.00
CA LEU A 103 -8.60 2.79 -15.54
C LEU A 103 -9.71 1.90 -14.95
N LEU A 104 -9.73 1.80 -13.63
CA LEU A 104 -10.71 1.05 -12.84
C LEU A 104 -11.42 2.02 -11.89
N PHE A 105 -12.71 1.84 -11.69
CA PHE A 105 -13.51 2.76 -10.87
C PHE A 105 -13.71 2.23 -9.46
N GLY A 106 -13.32 3.03 -8.47
CA GLY A 106 -13.57 2.76 -7.07
C GLY A 106 -14.62 3.68 -6.47
N MET A 107 -15.43 3.14 -5.57
CA MET A 107 -16.39 3.90 -4.78
C MET A 107 -16.17 3.67 -3.28
N TYR A 108 -16.91 4.43 -2.49
CA TYR A 108 -16.81 4.46 -1.04
C TYR A 108 -18.18 4.30 -0.39
N SER A 109 -18.20 3.59 0.74
CA SER A 109 -19.29 3.63 1.73
C SER A 109 -18.73 3.33 3.12
N SER A 110 -19.60 3.26 4.12
CA SER A 110 -19.27 2.87 5.49
C SER A 110 -20.07 1.64 5.93
N ALA A 111 -19.42 0.76 6.67
CA ALA A 111 -20.01 -0.32 7.46
C ALA A 111 -20.74 0.21 8.71
N GLY A 112 -21.49 1.31 8.54
CA GLY A 112 -22.26 1.99 9.57
C GLY A 112 -23.54 2.60 9.02
N GLU A 113 -24.29 3.23 9.91
CA GLU A 113 -25.54 3.93 9.57
C GLU A 113 -25.30 5.10 8.62
N MET A 114 -24.16 5.75 8.77
CA MET A 114 -23.72 6.87 7.94
C MET A 114 -22.27 6.70 7.54
N THR A 115 -21.88 7.37 6.46
CA THR A 115 -20.48 7.63 6.16
C THR A 115 -19.85 8.59 7.16
N CYS A 116 -18.52 8.75 7.15
CA CYS A 116 -17.85 9.68 8.06
C CYS A 116 -18.29 11.13 7.85
N ALA A 117 -18.55 11.55 6.61
CA ALA A 117 -19.12 12.86 6.26
C ALA A 117 -20.64 12.95 6.41
N ARG A 118 -21.28 11.91 7.00
CA ARG A 118 -22.71 11.84 7.33
C ARG A 118 -23.65 11.73 6.13
N TYR A 119 -23.21 11.05 5.08
CA TYR A 119 -24.08 10.56 4.00
C TYR A 119 -24.61 9.16 4.36
N GLU A 120 -25.51 8.62 3.55
CA GLU A 120 -26.10 7.29 3.76
C GLU A 120 -25.01 6.19 3.81
N GLY A 121 -24.92 5.48 4.93
CA GLY A 121 -24.05 4.31 5.09
C GLY A 121 -24.75 3.02 4.67
N SER A 122 -24.01 1.92 4.62
CA SER A 122 -24.48 0.64 4.06
C SER A 122 -24.80 -0.43 5.11
N LEU A 123 -24.64 -0.13 6.40
CA LEU A 123 -25.01 -1.09 7.45
C LEU A 123 -26.50 -1.47 7.34
N ASP A 124 -26.76 -2.77 7.31
CA ASP A 124 -28.10 -3.35 7.10
C ASP A 124 -28.73 -3.11 5.71
N ASN A 125 -27.98 -2.55 4.75
CA ASN A 125 -28.37 -2.36 3.35
C ASN A 125 -27.38 -3.01 2.35
N GLU A 126 -26.54 -3.93 2.83
CA GLU A 126 -25.35 -4.40 2.11
C GLU A 126 -25.68 -5.03 0.75
N GLU A 127 -26.75 -5.84 0.68
CA GLU A 127 -27.18 -6.50 -0.57
C GLU A 127 -27.61 -5.48 -1.65
N LYS A 128 -28.47 -4.51 -1.28
CA LYS A 128 -28.95 -3.48 -2.21
C LYS A 128 -27.82 -2.58 -2.70
N ASP A 129 -26.93 -2.21 -1.79
CA ASP A 129 -25.84 -1.30 -2.12
C ASP A 129 -24.79 -2.00 -3.00
N ALA A 130 -24.50 -3.28 -2.72
CA ALA A 130 -23.66 -4.12 -3.58
C ALA A 130 -24.24 -4.26 -5.00
N ASP A 131 -25.54 -4.53 -5.12
CA ASP A 131 -26.23 -4.62 -6.41
C ASP A 131 -26.11 -3.31 -7.21
N ILE A 132 -26.22 -2.16 -6.54
CA ILE A 132 -26.06 -0.85 -7.18
C ILE A 132 -24.65 -0.66 -7.72
N TRP A 133 -23.61 -0.91 -6.92
CA TRP A 133 -22.22 -0.78 -7.38
C TRP A 133 -21.90 -1.74 -8.52
N ALA A 134 -22.39 -2.98 -8.47
CA ALA A 134 -22.26 -3.93 -9.57
C ALA A 134 -22.98 -3.42 -10.83
N SER A 135 -24.19 -2.86 -10.69
CA SER A 135 -24.95 -2.31 -11.82
C SER A 135 -24.29 -1.09 -12.48
N TRP A 136 -23.51 -0.33 -11.69
CA TRP A 136 -22.73 0.82 -12.13
C TRP A 136 -21.33 0.44 -12.63
N ASP A 137 -21.02 -0.84 -12.70
CA ASP A 137 -19.73 -1.34 -13.16
C ASP A 137 -18.53 -0.85 -12.30
N VAL A 138 -18.72 -0.74 -10.97
CA VAL A 138 -17.66 -0.42 -10.01
C VAL A 138 -16.70 -1.60 -9.85
N ASP A 139 -15.40 -1.33 -9.70
CA ASP A 139 -14.32 -2.34 -9.61
C ASP A 139 -13.65 -2.42 -8.22
N TYR A 140 -13.93 -1.44 -7.35
CA TYR A 140 -13.29 -1.29 -6.05
C TYR A 140 -14.26 -0.66 -5.04
N LEU A 141 -14.27 -1.15 -3.81
CA LEU A 141 -15.00 -0.55 -2.69
C LEU A 141 -14.04 -0.28 -1.53
N LYS A 142 -13.87 1.00 -1.16
CA LYS A 142 -13.38 1.41 0.17
C LYS A 142 -14.57 1.35 1.13
N TYR A 143 -14.45 0.60 2.22
CA TYR A 143 -15.56 0.37 3.15
C TYR A 143 -15.19 0.73 4.58
N ASP A 144 -15.66 1.90 5.01
CA ASP A 144 -15.33 2.58 6.26
C ASP A 144 -15.98 1.98 7.51
N ASN A 145 -15.69 2.57 8.66
CA ASN A 145 -16.09 2.10 9.97
C ASN A 145 -16.93 3.13 10.76
N CYS A 146 -17.12 4.36 10.26
CA CYS A 146 -17.90 5.37 10.96
C CYS A 146 -19.36 4.93 11.23
N TYR A 147 -19.91 5.33 12.39
CA TYR A 147 -21.31 5.11 12.77
C TYR A 147 -21.78 3.64 12.75
N HIS A 148 -20.91 2.68 13.10
CA HIS A 148 -21.20 1.23 13.15
C HIS A 148 -22.24 0.78 14.20
N ARG A 149 -22.98 1.70 14.84
CA ARG A 149 -24.06 1.43 15.83
C ARG A 149 -23.65 0.45 16.95
N GLY A 150 -22.44 0.61 17.49
CA GLY A 150 -21.92 -0.25 18.57
C GLY A 150 -21.54 -1.68 18.15
N ARG A 151 -21.51 -1.99 16.84
CA ARG A 151 -21.13 -3.30 16.31
C ARG A 151 -19.60 -3.45 16.15
N PHE A 152 -18.87 -3.23 17.24
CA PHE A 152 -17.41 -3.30 17.35
C PHE A 152 -17.01 -3.70 18.79
N GLY A 153 -15.72 -3.93 19.03
CA GLY A 153 -15.12 -4.13 20.36
C GLY A 153 -14.59 -5.54 20.61
N TYR A 154 -14.75 -6.46 19.64
CA TYR A 154 -14.06 -7.75 19.61
C TYR A 154 -14.02 -8.31 18.18
N PRO A 155 -13.06 -9.18 17.82
CA PRO A 155 -12.85 -9.63 16.44
C PRO A 155 -14.10 -10.14 15.72
N GLU A 156 -14.90 -10.99 16.37
CA GLU A 156 -16.06 -11.63 15.73
C GLU A 156 -17.17 -10.63 15.33
N ILE A 157 -17.43 -9.59 16.12
CA ILE A 157 -18.49 -8.62 15.80
C ILE A 157 -18.11 -7.75 14.60
N SER A 158 -16.85 -7.30 14.54
CA SER A 158 -16.33 -6.52 13.41
C SER A 158 -16.19 -7.40 12.17
N PHE A 159 -15.64 -8.61 12.31
CA PHE A 159 -15.60 -9.59 11.22
C PHE A 159 -16.97 -9.82 10.59
N ASN A 160 -18.00 -10.12 11.40
CA ASN A 160 -19.33 -10.41 10.89
C ASN A 160 -19.95 -9.22 10.14
N ARG A 161 -19.71 -8.00 10.61
CA ARG A 161 -20.17 -6.77 9.97
C ARG A 161 -19.52 -6.55 8.60
N TYR A 162 -18.20 -6.69 8.51
CA TYR A 162 -17.49 -6.58 7.22
C TYR A 162 -17.76 -7.76 6.28
N ASN A 163 -17.94 -8.97 6.82
CA ASN A 163 -18.22 -10.19 6.05
C ASN A 163 -19.59 -10.14 5.39
N LYS A 164 -20.56 -9.43 5.97
CA LYS A 164 -21.88 -9.25 5.35
C LYS A 164 -21.78 -8.52 4.00
N MET A 165 -20.98 -7.46 3.94
CA MET A 165 -20.68 -6.77 2.69
C MET A 165 -19.81 -7.61 1.75
N ALA A 166 -18.81 -8.34 2.26
CA ALA A 166 -18.02 -9.25 1.43
C ALA A 166 -18.89 -10.28 0.69
N LYS A 167 -19.86 -10.88 1.38
CA LYS A 167 -20.84 -11.82 0.81
C LYS A 167 -21.76 -11.14 -0.19
N ALA A 168 -22.24 -9.93 0.10
CA ALA A 168 -23.09 -9.17 -0.79
C ALA A 168 -22.37 -8.85 -2.11
N LEU A 169 -21.14 -8.34 -2.05
CA LEU A 169 -20.30 -8.09 -3.24
C LEU A 169 -20.10 -9.36 -4.07
N ASN A 170 -19.75 -10.47 -3.42
CA ASN A 170 -19.57 -11.75 -4.11
C ASN A 170 -20.86 -12.27 -4.76
N ALA A 171 -22.02 -12.05 -4.14
CA ALA A 171 -23.32 -12.46 -4.66
C ALA A 171 -23.71 -11.74 -5.97
N THR A 172 -23.19 -10.53 -6.20
CA THR A 172 -23.42 -9.79 -7.45
C THR A 172 -22.81 -10.47 -8.69
N GLY A 173 -21.81 -11.34 -8.49
CA GLY A 173 -21.04 -11.97 -9.56
C GLY A 173 -20.03 -11.04 -10.26
N ARG A 174 -19.98 -9.74 -9.92
CA ARG A 174 -18.98 -8.80 -10.42
C ARG A 174 -17.72 -8.84 -9.53
N PRO A 175 -16.51 -9.00 -10.09
CA PRO A 175 -15.28 -8.85 -9.33
C PRO A 175 -15.10 -7.41 -8.83
N ILE A 176 -15.17 -7.20 -7.52
CA ILE A 176 -14.95 -5.91 -6.86
C ILE A 176 -13.85 -6.09 -5.82
N LEU A 177 -12.78 -5.30 -5.91
CA LEU A 177 -11.73 -5.28 -4.89
C LEU A 177 -12.31 -4.69 -3.61
N TYR A 178 -12.24 -5.45 -2.52
CA TYR A 178 -12.83 -5.04 -1.24
C TYR A 178 -11.76 -4.58 -0.26
N SER A 179 -11.76 -3.27 0.05
CA SER A 179 -10.79 -2.61 0.92
C SER A 179 -11.46 -2.17 2.22
N LEU A 180 -11.10 -2.82 3.33
CA LEU A 180 -11.56 -2.47 4.67
C LEU A 180 -10.89 -1.19 5.14
N CYS A 181 -11.68 -0.24 5.61
CA CYS A 181 -11.22 0.97 6.27
C CYS A 181 -11.64 0.93 7.75
N SER A 182 -11.14 -0.09 8.47
CA SER A 182 -11.44 -0.38 9.89
C SER A 182 -10.39 0.14 10.88
N TRP A 183 -9.33 0.78 10.38
CA TRP A 183 -8.29 1.44 11.17
C TRP A 183 -7.54 0.56 12.17
N GLY A 184 -7.41 -0.74 11.91
CA GLY A 184 -6.78 -1.68 12.83
C GLY A 184 -7.72 -2.22 13.92
N GLU A 185 -8.94 -1.69 14.04
CA GLU A 185 -9.89 -2.02 15.09
C GLU A 185 -10.18 -3.52 15.15
N ASP A 186 -10.28 -4.05 16.37
CA ASP A 186 -10.56 -5.46 16.66
C ASP A 186 -9.59 -6.43 15.95
N TYR A 187 -8.32 -6.04 15.85
CA TYR A 187 -7.23 -6.87 15.32
C TYR A 187 -7.48 -7.34 13.88
N VAL A 188 -7.90 -6.43 13.00
CA VAL A 188 -8.22 -6.75 11.59
C VAL A 188 -7.14 -7.55 10.86
N HIS A 189 -5.86 -7.37 11.19
CA HIS A 189 -4.77 -8.17 10.63
C HIS A 189 -4.87 -9.68 10.89
N THR A 190 -5.71 -10.12 11.84
CA THR A 190 -5.93 -11.54 12.15
C THR A 190 -7.07 -12.18 11.33
N TRP A 191 -7.99 -11.38 10.77
CA TRP A 191 -9.19 -11.89 10.10
C TRP A 191 -9.51 -11.23 8.75
N GLY A 192 -9.02 -10.03 8.48
CA GLY A 192 -9.31 -9.23 7.28
C GLY A 192 -9.03 -10.01 6.00
N MET A 193 -7.91 -10.75 5.97
CA MET A 193 -7.52 -11.60 4.85
C MET A 193 -8.56 -12.65 4.42
N SER A 194 -9.37 -13.13 5.36
CA SER A 194 -10.37 -14.15 5.06
C SER A 194 -11.60 -13.61 4.34
N ILE A 195 -11.79 -12.27 4.33
CA ILE A 195 -12.96 -11.62 3.70
C ILE A 195 -12.65 -10.41 2.81
N ALA A 196 -11.41 -9.91 2.76
CA ALA A 196 -11.06 -8.68 2.04
C ALA A 196 -9.70 -8.75 1.31
N ASN A 197 -9.50 -7.79 0.41
CA ASN A 197 -8.27 -7.64 -0.37
C ASN A 197 -7.24 -6.69 0.26
N SER A 198 -7.68 -5.80 1.13
CA SER A 198 -6.82 -5.00 1.99
C SER A 198 -7.57 -4.54 3.23
N TRP A 199 -6.85 -4.13 4.27
CA TRP A 199 -7.43 -3.59 5.49
C TRP A 199 -6.56 -2.49 6.10
N ARG A 200 -7.15 -1.33 6.37
CA ARG A 200 -6.50 -0.22 7.07
C ARG A 200 -6.05 -0.69 8.45
N VAL A 201 -4.78 -0.49 8.79
CA VAL A 201 -4.17 -0.95 10.06
C VAL A 201 -4.06 0.14 11.13
N SER A 202 -4.37 1.38 10.78
CA SER A 202 -4.29 2.53 11.69
C SER A 202 -5.38 3.55 11.41
N GLY A 203 -5.55 4.50 12.34
CA GLY A 203 -6.20 5.77 12.05
C GLY A 203 -5.55 6.51 10.89
N ASP A 204 -6.22 7.55 10.40
CA ASP A 204 -5.83 8.20 9.15
C ASP A 204 -4.45 8.85 9.25
N ILE A 205 -3.69 8.72 8.17
CA ILE A 205 -2.47 9.47 7.97
C ILE A 205 -2.79 10.97 7.84
N TYR A 206 -1.79 11.80 8.13
CA TYR A 206 -1.76 13.17 7.63
C TYR A 206 -0.36 13.50 7.15
N ASP A 207 -0.25 14.62 6.43
CA ASP A 207 0.97 15.08 5.79
C ASP A 207 2.03 15.61 6.77
N HIS A 208 2.55 14.70 7.60
CA HIS A 208 3.63 14.96 8.54
C HIS A 208 4.44 13.69 8.84
N PHE A 209 5.76 13.83 8.88
CA PHE A 209 6.67 12.68 9.01
C PHE A 209 6.62 11.98 10.38
N ASN A 210 6.74 12.72 11.50
CA ASN A 210 6.88 12.09 12.82
C ASN A 210 6.12 12.76 13.98
N ARG A 211 5.36 13.84 13.78
CA ARG A 211 4.72 14.59 14.87
C ARG A 211 3.63 13.74 15.55
N PRO A 212 3.67 13.58 16.88
CA PRO A 212 2.57 13.03 17.66
C PRO A 212 1.35 13.97 17.62
N ASP A 213 0.15 13.41 17.64
CA ASP A 213 -1.10 14.17 17.68
C ASP A 213 -2.11 13.52 18.62
N ALA A 214 -2.83 14.33 19.39
CA ALA A 214 -3.85 13.85 20.32
C ALA A 214 -5.05 13.20 19.61
N LEU A 215 -5.27 13.51 18.33
CA LEU A 215 -6.25 12.84 17.48
C LEU A 215 -5.81 11.43 17.07
N CYS A 216 -4.54 11.07 17.24
CA CYS A 216 -4.01 9.73 17.03
C CYS A 216 -3.58 9.14 18.39
N ALA A 217 -4.56 8.74 19.22
CA ALA A 217 -4.37 8.45 20.64
C ALA A 217 -3.58 7.16 20.99
N CYS A 218 -3.05 6.44 19.99
CA CYS A 218 -2.39 5.14 20.16
C CYS A 218 -0.90 5.24 19.80
N ASP A 219 -0.08 5.51 20.82
CA ASP A 219 1.36 5.81 20.69
C ASP A 219 2.28 4.64 21.05
N ASP A 220 1.79 3.55 21.68
CA ASP A 220 2.59 2.33 21.84
C ASP A 220 2.42 1.45 20.59
N PRO A 221 3.42 1.39 19.68
CA PRO A 221 3.33 0.57 18.48
C PRO A 221 3.29 -0.93 18.77
N ARG A 222 3.61 -1.35 20.00
CA ARG A 222 3.55 -2.75 20.44
C ARG A 222 2.21 -3.11 21.06
N ASP A 223 1.32 -2.13 21.26
CA ASP A 223 -0.04 -2.40 21.67
C ASP A 223 -0.93 -2.53 20.44
N PRO A 224 -1.30 -3.76 20.03
CA PRO A 224 -2.22 -3.95 18.93
C PRO A 224 -3.66 -3.52 19.27
N HIS A 225 -3.96 -3.22 20.54
CA HIS A 225 -5.28 -2.80 20.99
C HIS A 225 -5.43 -1.27 21.01
N CYS A 226 -5.68 -0.71 19.84
CA CYS A 226 -6.00 0.71 19.72
C CYS A 226 -7.51 0.95 19.80
N VAL A 227 -7.98 1.39 20.97
CA VAL A 227 -9.42 1.67 21.22
C VAL A 227 -9.91 2.91 20.46
N ALA A 228 -9.02 3.84 20.15
CA ALA A 228 -9.32 5.07 19.41
C ALA A 228 -8.28 5.30 18.31
N PRO A 229 -8.41 4.61 17.15
CA PRO A 229 -7.48 4.72 16.02
C PRO A 229 -7.28 6.15 15.55
N GLY A 230 -8.37 6.91 15.48
CA GLY A 230 -8.34 8.35 15.26
C GLY A 230 -7.84 8.76 13.87
N THR A 231 -7.21 9.93 13.80
CA THR A 231 -6.71 10.56 12.57
C THR A 231 -5.46 11.37 12.89
N HIS A 232 -4.78 11.90 11.88
CA HIS A 232 -3.53 12.66 12.03
C HIS A 232 -2.42 11.83 12.64
N CYS A 233 -2.35 10.56 12.27
CA CYS A 233 -1.23 9.69 12.57
C CYS A 233 -0.06 10.01 11.62
N SER A 234 1.12 10.28 12.14
CA SER A 234 2.30 10.57 11.32
C SER A 234 2.81 9.33 10.57
N VAL A 235 3.61 9.55 9.52
CA VAL A 235 4.26 8.48 8.73
C VAL A 235 4.95 7.46 9.65
N MET A 236 5.77 7.92 10.59
CA MET A 236 6.50 7.05 11.52
C MET A 236 5.58 6.34 12.53
N ASN A 237 4.48 6.98 12.97
CA ASN A 237 3.50 6.31 13.83
C ASN A 237 2.90 5.08 13.14
N ILE A 238 2.53 5.21 11.87
CA ILE A 238 1.91 4.13 11.08
C ILE A 238 2.93 3.02 10.77
N ILE A 239 4.15 3.36 10.36
CA ILE A 239 5.23 2.37 10.13
C ILE A 239 5.46 1.55 11.39
N ASN A 240 5.54 2.19 12.55
CA ASN A 240 5.78 1.51 13.81
C ASN A 240 4.60 0.60 14.20
N LYS A 241 3.35 1.01 13.95
CA LYS A 241 2.16 0.19 14.25
C LYS A 241 2.13 -1.12 13.47
N VAL A 242 2.54 -1.13 12.20
CA VAL A 242 2.50 -2.34 11.37
C VAL A 242 3.72 -3.26 11.57
N ALA A 243 4.84 -2.72 12.07
CA ALA A 243 6.10 -3.44 12.24
C ALA A 243 5.98 -4.84 12.89
N PRO A 244 5.15 -5.07 13.93
CA PRO A 244 5.07 -6.37 14.59
C PRO A 244 4.32 -7.46 13.80
N TYR A 245 3.60 -7.11 12.72
CA TYR A 245 2.73 -8.04 11.99
C TYR A 245 2.72 -7.78 10.47
N VAL A 246 3.85 -7.34 9.93
CA VAL A 246 4.06 -7.12 8.49
C VAL A 246 3.79 -8.36 7.63
N ASP A 247 3.91 -9.56 8.23
CA ASP A 247 3.68 -10.88 7.63
C ASP A 247 2.20 -11.21 7.42
N ARG A 248 1.29 -10.42 8.00
CA ARG A 248 -0.16 -10.59 7.82
C ARG A 248 -0.65 -10.14 6.45
N GLY A 249 0.10 -9.26 5.78
CA GLY A 249 -0.11 -8.95 4.38
C GLY A 249 0.53 -10.03 3.49
N GLN A 250 -0.25 -10.64 2.62
CA GLN A 250 0.21 -11.63 1.64
C GLN A 250 -0.65 -11.55 0.38
N PHE A 251 -0.40 -12.43 -0.60
CA PHE A 251 -1.12 -12.43 -1.87
C PHE A 251 -2.65 -12.35 -1.72
N GLY A 252 -3.24 -11.34 -2.34
CA GLY A 252 -4.69 -11.15 -2.34
C GLY A 252 -5.25 -10.46 -1.10
N GLY A 253 -4.44 -10.12 -0.09
CA GLY A 253 -4.85 -9.49 1.16
C GLY A 253 -3.72 -8.70 1.83
N TRP A 254 -3.80 -7.37 1.82
CA TRP A 254 -2.68 -6.49 2.23
C TRP A 254 -2.99 -5.63 3.46
N ASN A 255 -1.99 -5.45 4.32
CA ASN A 255 -2.02 -4.38 5.32
C ASN A 255 -2.04 -3.03 4.58
N ASP A 256 -3.04 -2.20 4.87
CA ASP A 256 -3.19 -0.87 4.27
C ASP A 256 -2.77 0.21 5.27
N LEU A 257 -1.70 0.92 4.93
CA LEU A 257 -1.09 1.96 5.77
C LEU A 257 -1.70 3.34 5.48
N ASP A 258 -2.82 3.40 4.78
CA ASP A 258 -3.48 4.61 4.27
C ASP A 258 -2.78 5.23 3.05
N MET A 259 -3.40 6.28 2.51
CA MET A 259 -2.98 6.95 1.28
C MET A 259 -1.58 7.59 1.36
N LEU A 260 -0.99 7.78 0.18
CA LEU A 260 0.27 8.49 0.00
C LEU A 260 0.04 10.01 0.06
N GLU A 261 0.70 10.68 1.02
CA GLU A 261 0.73 12.14 1.12
C GLU A 261 1.78 12.82 0.22
N VAL A 262 2.42 12.07 -0.67
CA VAL A 262 3.46 12.59 -1.58
C VAL A 262 2.92 13.77 -2.40
N GLY A 263 3.48 14.95 -2.17
CA GLY A 263 3.14 16.18 -2.89
C GLY A 263 2.07 17.08 -2.24
N GLN A 264 1.63 16.78 -1.01
CA GLN A 264 0.67 17.61 -0.28
C GLN A 264 1.26 18.93 0.27
N GLY A 265 2.57 18.96 0.57
CA GLY A 265 3.35 20.17 0.88
C GLY A 265 3.87 20.32 2.32
N GLY A 266 3.50 19.40 3.22
CA GLY A 266 3.85 19.38 4.64
C GLY A 266 5.12 18.60 4.98
N MET A 267 5.66 17.83 4.03
CA MET A 267 6.92 17.10 4.16
C MET A 267 7.95 17.52 3.11
N THR A 268 9.23 17.28 3.43
CA THR A 268 10.38 17.48 2.54
C THR A 268 10.50 16.35 1.50
N ASP A 269 11.35 16.54 0.48
CA ASP A 269 11.63 15.50 -0.52
C ASP A 269 12.19 14.20 0.11
N GLU A 270 13.08 14.33 1.11
CA GLU A 270 13.62 13.16 1.83
C GLU A 270 12.53 12.41 2.62
N GLU A 271 11.65 13.14 3.29
CA GLU A 271 10.53 12.58 4.04
C GLU A 271 9.52 11.89 3.11
N TYR A 272 9.21 12.48 1.94
CA TYR A 272 8.34 11.85 0.96
C TYR A 272 8.97 10.61 0.30
N LYS A 273 10.29 10.60 0.06
CA LYS A 273 10.99 9.38 -0.39
C LYS A 273 10.94 8.30 0.66
N ALA A 274 11.15 8.65 1.94
CA ALA A 274 11.07 7.72 3.06
C ALA A 274 9.66 7.10 3.16
N HIS A 275 8.64 7.95 3.15
CA HIS A 275 7.23 7.57 3.12
C HIS A 275 6.91 6.60 1.97
N PHE A 276 7.20 7.00 0.72
CA PHE A 276 6.91 6.19 -0.45
C PHE A 276 7.64 4.84 -0.45
N SER A 277 8.92 4.84 -0.08
CA SER A 277 9.74 3.62 -0.04
C SER A 277 9.24 2.63 1.00
N MET A 278 8.85 3.11 2.18
CA MET A 278 8.34 2.25 3.24
C MET A 278 6.97 1.67 2.90
N TRP A 279 6.06 2.45 2.32
CA TRP A 279 4.77 1.93 1.84
C TRP A 279 4.96 0.85 0.78
N ALA A 280 5.89 1.06 -0.17
CA ALA A 280 6.21 0.07 -1.18
C ALA A 280 6.84 -1.20 -0.57
N ALA A 281 7.79 -1.05 0.36
CA ALA A 281 8.50 -2.17 0.98
C ALA A 281 7.58 -3.03 1.87
N LEU A 282 6.69 -2.39 2.61
CA LEU A 282 5.68 -3.01 3.49
C LEU A 282 4.44 -3.52 2.74
N LYS A 283 4.46 -3.46 1.40
CA LYS A 283 3.38 -3.95 0.53
C LYS A 283 2.03 -3.31 0.82
N SER A 284 2.06 -2.04 1.22
CA SER A 284 0.85 -1.22 1.31
C SER A 284 0.28 -0.99 -0.08
N PRO A 285 -1.05 -0.85 -0.22
CA PRO A 285 -1.64 -0.11 -1.32
C PRO A 285 -0.92 1.22 -1.56
N LEU A 286 -0.68 1.55 -2.83
CA LEU A 286 -0.10 2.85 -3.24
C LEU A 286 -1.21 3.70 -3.85
N LEU A 287 -2.07 4.26 -3.00
CA LEU A 287 -3.12 5.19 -3.40
C LEU A 287 -2.63 6.63 -3.21
N ILE A 288 -2.52 7.40 -4.29
CA ILE A 288 -2.14 8.82 -4.25
C ILE A 288 -3.29 9.62 -3.61
N GLY A 289 -3.01 10.39 -2.55
CA GLY A 289 -3.99 11.28 -1.88
C GLY A 289 -3.94 12.75 -2.32
N THR A 290 -2.90 13.14 -3.06
CA THR A 290 -2.66 14.53 -3.52
C THR A 290 -3.54 14.92 -4.71
N ASP A 291 -3.82 16.22 -4.85
CA ASP A 291 -4.41 16.79 -6.08
C ASP A 291 -3.37 16.77 -7.21
N ILE A 292 -3.36 15.69 -7.98
CA ILE A 292 -2.35 15.48 -9.03
C ILE A 292 -2.44 16.48 -10.19
N ARG A 293 -3.54 17.27 -10.30
CA ARG A 293 -3.63 18.38 -11.27
C ARG A 293 -2.66 19.52 -10.94
N LYS A 294 -2.18 19.57 -9.70
CA LYS A 294 -1.24 20.57 -9.17
C LYS A 294 0.07 19.92 -8.68
N LEU A 295 0.35 18.69 -9.11
CA LEU A 295 1.51 17.92 -8.68
C LEU A 295 2.81 18.69 -8.99
N SER A 296 3.75 18.73 -8.04
CA SER A 296 5.08 19.28 -8.31
C SER A 296 5.91 18.29 -9.13
N PRO A 297 6.93 18.77 -9.88
CA PRO A 297 7.87 17.87 -10.56
C PRO A 297 8.53 16.88 -9.59
N GLU A 298 8.95 17.34 -8.41
CA GLU A 298 9.61 16.53 -7.40
C GLU A 298 8.68 15.40 -6.89
N ALA A 299 7.40 15.70 -6.67
CA ALA A 299 6.42 14.69 -6.26
C ALA A 299 6.15 13.66 -7.37
N LEU A 300 6.07 14.09 -8.65
CA LEU A 300 5.93 13.17 -9.77
C LEU A 300 7.12 12.19 -9.86
N THR A 301 8.35 12.66 -9.65
CA THR A 301 9.54 11.80 -9.74
C THR A 301 9.64 10.79 -8.60
N ILE A 302 8.95 11.01 -7.48
CA ILE A 302 8.76 10.01 -6.41
C ILE A 302 7.71 8.98 -6.84
N LEU A 303 6.51 9.46 -7.22
CA LEU A 303 5.38 8.60 -7.59
C LEU A 303 5.65 7.77 -8.85
N ASN A 304 6.52 8.22 -9.74
CA ASN A 304 6.89 7.51 -10.98
C ASN A 304 8.29 6.88 -10.88
N ASN A 305 8.71 6.39 -9.71
CA ASN A 305 9.95 5.61 -9.58
C ASN A 305 9.68 4.10 -9.79
N PRO A 306 9.96 3.53 -10.98
CA PRO A 306 9.64 2.14 -11.26
C PRO A 306 10.49 1.14 -10.47
N ALA A 307 11.69 1.50 -10.01
CA ALA A 307 12.54 0.62 -9.21
C ALA A 307 11.96 0.39 -7.81
N VAL A 308 11.39 1.43 -7.20
CA VAL A 308 10.70 1.34 -5.91
C VAL A 308 9.33 0.67 -6.07
N ILE A 309 8.58 1.00 -7.12
CA ILE A 309 7.28 0.35 -7.39
C ILE A 309 7.46 -1.15 -7.66
N ALA A 310 8.54 -1.57 -8.32
CA ALA A 310 8.84 -2.99 -8.52
C ALA A 310 9.02 -3.76 -7.20
N VAL A 311 9.41 -3.09 -6.11
CA VAL A 311 9.44 -3.69 -4.77
C VAL A 311 8.03 -3.83 -4.20
N SER A 312 7.13 -2.86 -4.42
CA SER A 312 5.71 -3.00 -4.05
C SER A 312 5.02 -4.12 -4.82
N GLN A 313 5.27 -4.17 -6.13
CA GLN A 313 4.63 -5.08 -7.09
C GLN A 313 5.44 -6.37 -7.31
N ASP A 314 6.32 -6.71 -6.38
CA ASP A 314 7.20 -7.87 -6.47
C ASP A 314 6.39 -9.17 -6.50
N PRO A 315 6.63 -10.09 -7.46
CA PRO A 315 5.88 -11.33 -7.56
C PRO A 315 5.99 -12.28 -6.38
N LEU A 316 6.94 -12.08 -5.45
CA LEU A 316 7.02 -12.84 -4.20
C LEU A 316 6.07 -12.31 -3.12
N GLY A 317 5.62 -11.05 -3.22
CA GLY A 317 4.56 -10.51 -2.37
C GLY A 317 4.88 -10.49 -0.87
N LYS A 318 6.16 -10.45 -0.48
CA LYS A 318 6.57 -10.42 0.94
C LYS A 318 6.95 -9.02 1.40
N SER A 319 6.37 -8.61 2.52
CA SER A 319 6.77 -7.38 3.22
C SER A 319 8.19 -7.49 3.77
N VAL A 320 8.88 -6.36 3.87
CA VAL A 320 10.10 -6.26 4.67
C VAL A 320 9.80 -6.41 6.15
N ALA A 321 10.76 -6.94 6.91
CA ALA A 321 10.71 -7.02 8.36
C ALA A 321 11.78 -6.11 8.99
N GLN A 322 11.49 -5.57 10.17
CA GLN A 322 12.42 -4.72 10.91
C GLN A 322 13.49 -5.60 11.56
N ILE A 323 14.75 -5.38 11.20
CA ILE A 323 15.89 -6.14 11.72
C ILE A 323 16.71 -5.34 12.75
N PHE A 324 16.54 -4.02 12.78
CA PHE A 324 17.18 -3.15 13.76
C PHE A 324 16.30 -1.93 14.05
N HIS A 325 16.29 -1.50 15.30
CA HIS A 325 15.58 -0.30 15.75
C HIS A 325 16.33 0.32 16.94
N ASP A 326 16.73 1.58 16.80
CA ASP A 326 17.34 2.35 17.88
C ASP A 326 16.65 3.70 18.04
N ARG A 327 16.35 4.06 19.28
CA ARG A 327 15.70 5.31 19.68
C ARG A 327 16.67 6.26 20.38
N GLU A 328 17.89 5.86 20.68
CA GLU A 328 18.91 6.67 21.32
C GLU A 328 19.66 7.54 20.30
N VAL A 329 18.90 8.36 19.59
CA VAL A 329 19.38 9.28 18.54
C VAL A 329 18.86 10.69 18.77
N LYS A 330 19.42 11.67 18.05
CA LYS A 330 19.01 13.06 18.15
C LYS A 330 17.52 13.23 17.81
N LYS A 331 16.78 13.76 18.78
CA LYS A 331 15.35 14.04 18.67
C LYS A 331 15.10 15.37 17.96
N ASP A 332 13.99 15.43 17.24
CA ASP A 332 13.52 16.62 16.58
C ASP A 332 12.74 17.55 17.53
N ARG A 333 12.14 18.61 16.97
CA ARG A 333 11.36 19.59 17.74
C ARG A 333 10.13 19.02 18.44
N TYR A 334 9.67 17.81 18.07
CA TYR A 334 8.54 17.11 18.69
C TYR A 334 9.00 16.06 19.72
N GLY A 335 10.30 15.99 20.01
CA GLY A 335 10.89 14.98 20.88
C GLY A 335 10.94 13.59 20.23
N GLN A 336 10.77 13.49 18.91
CA GLN A 336 10.76 12.23 18.18
C GLN A 336 12.10 12.01 17.47
N GLY A 337 12.53 10.76 17.37
CA GLY A 337 13.75 10.41 16.66
C GLY A 337 14.10 8.94 16.86
N GLU A 338 14.35 8.25 15.76
CA GLU A 338 14.74 6.84 15.74
C GLU A 338 15.43 6.51 14.43
N ILE A 339 16.19 5.43 14.42
CA ILE A 339 16.74 4.83 13.21
C ILE A 339 16.29 3.39 13.12
N GLN A 340 16.04 2.93 11.91
CA GLN A 340 15.55 1.59 11.65
C GLN A 340 16.26 0.98 10.45
N ILE A 341 16.44 -0.34 10.49
CA ILE A 341 16.91 -1.12 9.34
C ILE A 341 15.87 -2.19 9.06
N TRP A 342 15.48 -2.29 7.79
CA TRP A 342 14.51 -3.26 7.31
C TRP A 342 15.10 -4.11 6.20
N SER A 343 14.70 -5.38 6.16
CA SER A 343 15.17 -6.33 5.17
C SER A 343 14.03 -7.26 4.75
N GLY A 344 13.99 -7.64 3.48
CA GLY A 344 13.00 -8.61 3.01
C GLY A 344 13.39 -9.28 1.70
N PRO A 345 12.97 -10.54 1.51
CA PRO A 345 13.22 -11.28 0.28
C PRO A 345 12.40 -10.68 -0.88
N LEU A 346 13.00 -10.70 -2.06
CA LEU A 346 12.33 -10.41 -3.32
C LEU A 346 12.33 -11.63 -4.24
N TRP A 347 11.50 -11.59 -5.29
CA TRP A 347 11.53 -12.59 -6.35
C TRP A 347 12.90 -12.66 -7.03
N LEU A 348 13.26 -13.84 -7.57
CA LEU A 348 14.59 -14.17 -8.12
C LEU A 348 15.74 -14.13 -7.09
N HIS A 349 15.45 -14.47 -5.84
CA HIS A 349 16.42 -14.54 -4.74
C HIS A 349 17.06 -13.21 -4.34
N ASP A 350 16.64 -12.09 -4.93
CA ASP A 350 17.08 -10.76 -4.53
C ASP A 350 16.64 -10.43 -3.08
N GLN A 351 17.24 -9.42 -2.49
CA GLN A 351 16.87 -8.88 -1.17
C GLN A 351 16.67 -7.37 -1.30
N VAL A 352 15.68 -6.80 -0.62
CA VAL A 352 15.64 -5.36 -0.37
C VAL A 352 16.19 -5.07 1.02
N VAL A 353 17.02 -4.03 1.14
CA VAL A 353 17.58 -3.55 2.40
C VAL A 353 17.35 -2.05 2.50
N ILE A 354 16.86 -1.59 3.65
CA ILE A 354 16.44 -0.21 3.85
C ILE A 354 17.07 0.34 5.12
N PHE A 355 17.75 1.48 4.99
CA PHE A 355 18.11 2.32 6.14
C PHE A 355 17.13 3.49 6.21
N LEU A 356 16.37 3.57 7.30
CA LEU A 356 15.44 4.65 7.58
C LEU A 356 15.96 5.48 8.74
N ASN A 357 16.18 6.77 8.50
CA ASN A 357 16.69 7.70 9.50
C ASN A 357 15.61 8.73 9.85
N ALA A 358 14.93 8.55 10.99
CA ALA A 358 13.99 9.52 11.52
C ALA A 358 14.59 10.42 12.61
N ALA A 359 15.92 10.48 12.75
CA ALA A 359 16.62 11.40 13.64
C ALA A 359 16.71 12.82 13.04
N ASP A 360 16.89 13.82 13.90
CA ASP A 360 16.99 15.24 13.52
C ASP A 360 18.38 15.66 12.96
N GLU A 361 19.08 14.72 12.31
CA GLU A 361 20.36 14.92 11.63
C GLU A 361 20.63 13.81 10.61
N GLY A 362 21.55 14.05 9.67
CA GLY A 362 22.05 13.00 8.77
C GLY A 362 23.02 12.07 9.51
N LEU A 363 22.93 10.77 9.26
CA LEU A 363 23.71 9.74 9.96
C LEU A 363 24.37 8.77 8.98
N GLU A 364 25.56 8.29 9.33
CA GLU A 364 26.12 7.08 8.71
C GLU A 364 25.46 5.86 9.35
N MET A 365 24.78 5.05 8.55
CA MET A 365 24.16 3.81 9.00
C MET A 365 24.87 2.62 8.37
N THR A 366 24.97 1.52 9.12
CA THR A 366 25.64 0.30 8.70
C THR A 366 24.85 -0.94 9.07
N THR A 367 24.97 -2.00 8.28
CA THR A 367 24.46 -3.34 8.61
C THR A 367 25.36 -4.42 8.00
N THR A 368 25.16 -5.67 8.41
CA THR A 368 25.92 -6.82 7.91
C THR A 368 25.02 -7.83 7.19
N LEU A 369 25.61 -8.77 6.44
CA LEU A 369 24.84 -9.89 5.88
C LEU A 369 24.13 -10.73 6.95
N ASN A 370 24.73 -10.85 8.15
CA ASN A 370 24.12 -11.59 9.26
C ASN A 370 22.81 -10.94 9.70
N ASP A 371 22.78 -9.60 9.80
CA ASP A 371 21.57 -8.86 10.16
C ASP A 371 20.54 -8.88 9.01
N ILE A 372 21.00 -8.68 7.78
CA ILE A 372 20.16 -8.67 6.57
C ILE A 372 19.37 -9.98 6.43
N PHE A 373 20.00 -11.12 6.72
CA PHE A 373 19.40 -12.45 6.59
C PHE A 373 19.00 -13.08 7.94
N LEU A 374 18.72 -12.25 8.94
CA LEU A 374 18.36 -12.67 10.30
C LEU A 374 17.21 -13.68 10.33
N HIS A 375 16.21 -13.50 9.47
CA HIS A 375 15.01 -14.35 9.45
C HIS A 375 15.21 -15.67 8.70
N GLU A 376 16.21 -15.76 7.83
CA GLU A 376 16.60 -16.98 7.11
C GLU A 376 17.52 -17.89 7.95
N GLY A 377 18.25 -17.33 8.91
CA GLY A 377 19.14 -18.08 9.78
C GLY A 377 19.68 -17.23 10.92
N PRO A 378 19.31 -17.52 12.19
CA PRO A 378 19.78 -16.74 13.33
C PRO A 378 21.30 -16.83 13.48
N GLU A 379 21.90 -15.78 14.05
CA GLU A 379 23.35 -15.72 14.37
C GLU A 379 24.26 -16.02 13.16
N GLY A 380 23.85 -15.60 11.96
CA GLY A 380 24.64 -15.74 10.73
C GLY A 380 24.62 -17.14 10.10
N SER A 381 23.73 -18.02 10.55
CA SER A 381 23.60 -19.39 10.03
C SER A 381 22.96 -19.49 8.64
N ALA A 382 22.39 -18.40 8.13
CA ALA A 382 21.80 -18.34 6.80
C ALA A 382 22.89 -18.57 5.71
N PRO A 383 22.73 -19.52 4.76
CA PRO A 383 23.69 -19.74 3.67
C PRO A 383 24.04 -18.48 2.87
N GLN A 384 23.08 -17.56 2.79
CA GLN A 384 23.17 -16.27 2.12
C GLN A 384 24.30 -15.38 2.67
N THR A 385 24.74 -15.58 3.91
CA THR A 385 25.86 -14.82 4.50
C THR A 385 27.20 -15.15 3.85
N MET A 386 27.29 -16.27 3.14
CA MET A 386 28.48 -16.74 2.44
C MET A 386 28.50 -16.34 0.95
N GLU A 387 27.53 -15.56 0.50
CA GLU A 387 27.35 -15.16 -0.90
C GLU A 387 27.79 -13.72 -1.18
N GLU A 388 28.11 -13.43 -2.45
CA GLU A 388 28.39 -12.08 -2.95
C GLU A 388 27.14 -11.52 -3.65
N TYR A 389 26.80 -10.28 -3.30
CA TYR A 389 25.67 -9.54 -3.86
C TYR A 389 26.14 -8.23 -4.46
N ASP A 390 25.63 -7.92 -5.65
CA ASP A 390 25.68 -6.56 -6.17
C ASP A 390 24.65 -5.70 -5.44
N ILE A 391 25.07 -4.48 -5.05
CA ILE A 391 24.20 -3.50 -4.39
C ILE A 391 23.69 -2.53 -5.46
N TYR A 392 22.38 -2.40 -5.57
CA TYR A 392 21.72 -1.41 -6.42
C TYR A 392 20.97 -0.38 -5.58
N ASP A 393 21.20 0.91 -5.83
CA ASP A 393 20.44 2.01 -5.23
C ASP A 393 19.18 2.27 -6.06
N LEU A 394 18.01 2.08 -5.43
CA LEU A 394 16.69 2.20 -6.06
C LEU A 394 16.26 3.65 -6.31
N TRP A 395 16.96 4.63 -5.75
CA TRP A 395 16.71 6.06 -5.96
C TRP A 395 17.73 6.72 -6.89
N ALA A 396 18.81 6.05 -7.24
CA ALA A 396 19.92 6.65 -8.00
C ALA A 396 19.57 7.06 -9.44
N ASP A 397 18.63 6.37 -10.09
CA ASP A 397 18.16 6.68 -11.44
C ASP A 397 16.74 7.29 -11.43
N ARG A 398 16.38 7.99 -10.34
CA ARG A 398 15.16 8.81 -10.26
C ARG A 398 15.11 9.78 -11.45
N MET A 399 13.92 9.92 -12.03
CA MET A 399 13.66 10.92 -13.07
C MET A 399 14.05 12.32 -12.57
N ASP A 400 14.68 13.13 -13.40
CA ASP A 400 15.04 14.50 -13.03
C ASP A 400 13.83 15.44 -13.07
N ASP A 401 13.86 16.47 -12.21
CA ASP A 401 12.75 17.42 -12.07
C ASP A 401 12.48 18.22 -13.35
N SER A 402 13.49 18.41 -14.21
CA SER A 402 13.31 19.13 -15.47
C SER A 402 12.47 18.32 -16.47
N THR A 403 12.72 17.01 -16.54
CA THR A 403 11.91 16.07 -17.32
C THR A 403 10.49 16.00 -16.75
N ALA A 404 10.33 15.83 -15.43
CA ALA A 404 9.01 15.79 -14.80
C ALA A 404 8.22 17.08 -15.04
N LYS A 405 8.88 18.25 -14.96
CA LYS A 405 8.26 19.54 -15.29
C LYS A 405 7.80 19.61 -16.74
N GLN A 406 8.54 19.01 -17.68
CA GLN A 406 8.10 18.97 -19.09
C GLN A 406 6.87 18.06 -19.28
N ILE A 407 6.81 16.93 -18.56
CA ILE A 407 5.64 16.03 -18.53
C ILE A 407 4.41 16.78 -18.05
N LEU A 408 4.50 17.39 -16.86
CA LEU A 408 3.38 18.10 -16.23
C LEU A 408 2.88 19.29 -17.06
N ASN A 409 3.75 19.90 -17.87
CA ASN A 409 3.37 20.97 -18.80
C ASN A 409 2.82 20.47 -20.15
N GLY A 410 2.65 19.16 -20.33
CA GLY A 410 2.21 18.55 -21.60
C GLY A 410 3.22 18.70 -22.74
N LYS A 411 4.49 18.98 -22.43
CA LYS A 411 5.56 19.24 -23.42
C LYS A 411 6.42 18.01 -23.70
N ALA A 412 6.43 17.02 -22.81
CA ALA A 412 7.13 15.76 -23.03
C ALA A 412 6.16 14.71 -23.58
N GLN A 413 6.56 14.03 -24.65
CA GLN A 413 5.92 12.78 -25.05
C GLN A 413 6.49 11.63 -24.23
N HIS A 414 5.66 10.62 -23.96
CA HIS A 414 6.09 9.40 -23.28
C HIS A 414 7.28 8.78 -24.04
N LYS A 415 8.45 8.71 -23.39
CA LYS A 415 9.65 8.14 -24.00
C LYS A 415 9.60 6.62 -23.90
N SER A 416 10.12 5.91 -24.90
CA SER A 416 10.30 4.45 -24.85
C SER A 416 11.22 4.01 -23.70
N SER A 417 12.05 4.93 -23.18
CA SER A 417 12.92 4.71 -22.03
C SER A 417 12.17 4.67 -20.70
N TRP A 418 10.95 5.21 -20.58
CA TRP A 418 10.19 5.11 -19.33
C TRP A 418 9.56 3.74 -19.18
N TYR A 419 9.45 3.27 -17.94
CA TYR A 419 8.87 1.97 -17.67
C TYR A 419 7.36 2.02 -17.90
N ASN A 420 6.83 1.00 -18.58
CA ASN A 420 5.40 0.87 -18.83
C ASN A 420 4.99 -0.55 -18.42
N ALA A 421 4.40 -0.66 -17.23
CA ALA A 421 3.89 -1.90 -16.65
C ALA A 421 2.71 -2.48 -17.43
N THR A 422 1.95 -1.65 -18.17
CA THR A 422 0.87 -2.11 -19.05
C THR A 422 1.43 -2.94 -20.22
N GLN A 423 2.59 -2.54 -20.76
CA GLN A 423 3.25 -3.24 -21.86
C GLN A 423 4.16 -4.38 -21.39
N THR A 424 4.89 -4.17 -20.29
CA THR A 424 5.77 -5.16 -19.69
C THR A 424 5.45 -5.24 -18.20
N PRO A 425 4.69 -6.24 -17.74
CA PRO A 425 4.41 -6.41 -16.33
C PRO A 425 5.69 -6.50 -15.49
N TYR A 426 5.66 -6.01 -14.25
CA TYR A 426 6.84 -6.00 -13.36
C TYR A 426 7.56 -7.35 -13.28
N LYS A 427 6.81 -8.45 -13.15
CA LYS A 427 7.37 -9.81 -13.20
C LYS A 427 8.22 -10.07 -14.43
N GLU A 428 7.74 -9.69 -15.62
CA GLU A 428 8.47 -9.91 -16.87
C GLU A 428 9.69 -8.99 -16.99
N GLY A 429 9.57 -7.73 -16.57
CA GLY A 429 10.69 -6.79 -16.57
C GLY A 429 11.82 -7.26 -15.64
N LEU A 430 11.46 -7.75 -14.45
CA LEU A 430 12.42 -8.30 -13.48
C LEU A 430 13.11 -9.56 -14.02
N ALA A 431 12.36 -10.46 -14.67
CA ALA A 431 12.90 -11.67 -15.31
C ALA A 431 13.93 -11.34 -16.40
N LYS A 432 13.73 -10.23 -17.12
CA LYS A 432 14.63 -9.73 -18.16
C LYS A 432 15.77 -8.85 -17.60
N ALA A 433 15.86 -8.70 -16.28
CA ALA A 433 16.81 -7.82 -15.61
C ALA A 433 16.77 -6.38 -16.15
N ASP A 434 15.56 -5.84 -16.41
CA ASP A 434 15.38 -4.47 -16.86
C ASP A 434 15.95 -3.49 -15.82
N LEU A 435 17.00 -2.75 -16.19
CA LEU A 435 17.73 -1.85 -15.28
C LEU A 435 16.82 -0.78 -14.66
N ARG A 436 15.73 -0.39 -15.33
CA ARG A 436 14.76 0.58 -14.82
C ARG A 436 14.07 0.09 -13.55
N LEU A 437 13.99 -1.22 -13.35
CA LEU A 437 13.37 -1.85 -12.17
C LEU A 437 14.37 -2.23 -11.07
N LEU A 438 15.67 -2.19 -11.38
CA LEU A 438 16.72 -2.61 -10.47
C LEU A 438 17.41 -1.43 -9.79
N GLY A 439 17.32 -0.24 -10.37
CA GLY A 439 18.10 0.92 -9.94
C GLY A 439 19.54 0.86 -10.46
N LYS A 440 20.44 1.61 -9.83
CA LYS A 440 21.83 1.74 -10.27
C LYS A 440 22.77 0.93 -9.40
N ARG A 441 23.63 0.11 -10.00
CA ARG A 441 24.68 -0.60 -9.26
C ARG A 441 25.66 0.39 -8.62
N VAL A 442 25.81 0.33 -7.30
CA VAL A 442 26.67 1.22 -6.50
C VAL A 442 27.80 0.50 -5.78
N GLY A 443 27.79 -0.83 -5.73
CA GLY A 443 28.84 -1.61 -5.07
C GLY A 443 28.54 -3.10 -5.02
N SER A 444 29.19 -3.80 -4.10
CA SER A 444 28.90 -5.18 -3.72
C SER A 444 29.09 -5.38 -2.21
N ILE A 445 28.45 -6.41 -1.66
CA ILE A 445 28.58 -6.89 -0.28
C ILE A 445 28.75 -8.41 -0.31
N GLY A 446 29.61 -8.94 0.55
CA GLY A 446 29.93 -10.37 0.59
C GLY A 446 30.85 -10.72 1.76
N PRO A 447 31.32 -11.97 1.89
CA PRO A 447 32.19 -12.39 2.99
C PRO A 447 33.51 -11.61 3.08
N LYS A 448 33.94 -10.97 1.98
CA LYS A 448 35.15 -10.15 1.93
C LYS A 448 34.92 -8.68 2.31
N HIS A 449 33.67 -8.22 2.20
CA HIS A 449 33.21 -6.87 2.45
C HIS A 449 31.84 -6.98 3.13
N ASP A 450 31.84 -7.28 4.42
CA ASP A 450 30.67 -7.76 5.16
C ASP A 450 29.77 -6.63 5.68
N VAL A 451 30.12 -5.37 5.43
CA VAL A 451 29.38 -4.19 5.89
C VAL A 451 28.81 -3.41 4.72
N LEU A 452 27.48 -3.26 4.70
CA LEU A 452 26.79 -2.27 3.88
C LEU A 452 26.75 -0.97 4.67
N ARG A 453 27.19 0.14 4.06
CA ARG A 453 27.20 1.48 4.66
C ARG A 453 26.50 2.48 3.77
N ALA A 454 25.74 3.40 4.35
CA ALA A 454 25.23 4.56 3.63
C ALA A 454 25.08 5.79 4.54
N HIS A 455 25.35 6.96 3.98
CA HIS A 455 24.89 8.23 4.54
C HIS A 455 23.40 8.38 4.32
N VAL A 456 22.62 8.49 5.40
CA VAL A 456 21.16 8.66 5.35
C VAL A 456 20.81 10.06 5.87
N PRO A 457 20.22 10.93 5.03
CA PRO A 457 19.83 12.28 5.44
C PRO A 457 18.85 12.27 6.63
N ARG A 458 18.76 13.41 7.31
CA ARG A 458 17.73 13.68 8.31
C ARG A 458 16.35 13.36 7.73
N HIS A 459 15.55 12.56 8.45
CA HIS A 459 14.21 12.14 8.04
C HIS A 459 14.17 11.49 6.64
N GLY A 460 15.28 10.85 6.25
CA GLY A 460 15.49 10.31 4.91
C GLY A 460 15.62 8.79 4.90
N ILE A 461 15.87 8.28 3.70
CA ILE A 461 15.97 6.84 3.44
C ILE A 461 17.09 6.52 2.46
N ARG A 462 17.67 5.33 2.60
CA ARG A 462 18.43 4.64 1.55
C ARG A 462 17.82 3.26 1.34
N MET A 463 17.45 2.97 0.11
CA MET A 463 16.73 1.76 -0.26
C MET A 463 17.53 1.02 -1.32
N PHE A 464 18.03 -0.16 -0.97
CA PHE A 464 18.92 -0.95 -1.80
C PHE A 464 18.27 -2.26 -2.21
N ARG A 465 18.58 -2.72 -3.42
CA ARG A 465 18.33 -4.08 -3.89
C ARG A 465 19.65 -4.82 -3.98
N LEU A 466 19.75 -5.94 -3.27
CA LEU A 466 20.87 -6.86 -3.33
C LEU A 466 20.54 -7.97 -4.31
N ARG A 467 21.43 -8.21 -5.28
CA ARG A 467 21.23 -9.21 -6.32
C ARG A 467 22.44 -10.13 -6.41
N ASN A 468 22.20 -11.44 -6.25
CA ASN A 468 23.22 -12.45 -6.49
C ASN A 468 23.16 -12.91 -7.96
N LEU A 469 24.13 -12.52 -8.76
CA LEU A 469 24.20 -12.87 -10.19
C LEU A 469 24.51 -14.36 -10.45
N SER A 470 24.90 -15.11 -9.41
CA SER A 470 25.16 -16.56 -9.48
C SER A 470 23.91 -17.42 -9.19
N GLY A 471 22.73 -16.80 -9.01
CA GLY A 471 21.45 -17.49 -8.82
C GLY A 471 20.98 -17.61 -7.37
N GLY A 472 21.83 -17.27 -6.39
CA GLY A 472 21.51 -17.26 -4.96
C GLY A 472 21.29 -18.65 -4.34
N SER A 473 21.47 -18.81 -3.04
CA SER A 473 21.02 -20.02 -2.36
C SER A 473 19.49 -20.11 -2.36
N PRO A 474 18.94 -21.34 -2.38
CA PRO A 474 17.52 -21.55 -2.14
C PRO A 474 17.10 -20.92 -0.81
N ARG A 475 15.90 -20.32 -0.77
CA ARG A 475 15.32 -19.79 0.47
C ARG A 475 14.46 -20.87 1.13
N TYR A 476 14.38 -20.80 2.46
CA TYR A 476 13.46 -21.62 3.22
C TYR A 476 12.02 -21.19 2.89
N ALA A 477 11.22 -22.11 2.35
CA ALA A 477 9.80 -21.88 2.08
C ALA A 477 8.99 -22.15 3.35
N THR A 478 8.23 -21.15 3.81
CA THR A 478 7.39 -21.26 5.01
C THR A 478 5.93 -21.58 4.68
N THR A 479 5.54 -21.47 3.41
CA THR A 479 4.17 -21.71 2.95
C THR A 479 4.11 -22.63 1.74
N LYS A 480 2.98 -23.33 1.54
CA LYS A 480 2.78 -24.22 0.38
C LYS A 480 2.69 -23.47 -0.94
N ASP A 481 2.27 -22.21 -0.94
CA ASP A 481 2.17 -21.38 -2.15
C ASP A 481 3.55 -20.86 -2.61
N GLU A 482 4.60 -21.07 -1.79
CA GLU A 482 6.02 -20.84 -2.13
C GLU A 482 6.72 -22.08 -2.73
N LEU A 483 6.05 -23.24 -2.73
CA LEU A 483 6.51 -24.50 -3.33
C LEU A 483 5.86 -24.71 -4.71
#